data_AF-A0A7V3FS70-F1
#
_entry.id   AF-A0A7V3FS70-F1
#
_cell.length_a   1.000
_cell.length_b   1.000
_cell.length_c   1.000
_cell.angle_alpha   90.00
_cell.angle_beta   90.00
_cell.angle_gamma   90.00
#
_symmetry.space_group_name_H-M   'P 1'
#
loop_
_entity.id
_entity.type
_entity.pdbx_description
1 polymer ?
#
loop_
_entity_poly.entity_id
_entity_poly.type
_entity_poly.pdbx_seq_one_letter_code
_entity_poly.pdbx_strand_id
1 'polypeptide(L)'
;MNGRLQALRDLLSEPQQNFAAVGTAVSIVVILVILIVLALIVAALPGRDEEEHAGTSVPAEPRTEKPRVPRWLAIGTIAIVASAGVVASFVLWYHSTSTNQYCTSTCHAMAEPTRTWAVSAHQNVDCIRCHEGRKWESWPTGLAGRSRSLFLEVTGRRGGSRPVDEETCLDCHKGLLETPLMARNSEIFTHGELIREGRTCLSCHGAQGHELAR
;
A
#
# COMPACT_ATOMS: atom_id res chain seq x y z
N MET A 1 -0.95 -12.49 -32.63
CA MET A 1 -1.44 -11.98 -31.33
C MET A 1 -0.77 -10.63 -31.09
N ASN A 2 -1.52 -9.55 -30.84
CA ASN A 2 -0.97 -8.19 -30.81
C ASN A 2 0.06 -8.05 -29.67
N GLY A 3 1.29 -7.65 -29.98
CA GLY A 3 2.37 -7.48 -29.00
C GLY A 3 2.01 -6.53 -27.84
N ARG A 4 1.08 -5.58 -28.06
CA ARG A 4 0.52 -4.74 -26.99
C ARG A 4 -0.31 -5.52 -25.98
N LEU A 5 -1.04 -6.56 -26.40
CA LEU A 5 -1.81 -7.44 -25.52
C LEU A 5 -0.89 -8.34 -24.69
N GLN A 6 0.24 -8.75 -25.26
CA GLN A 6 1.27 -9.51 -24.55
C GLN A 6 1.98 -8.63 -23.52
N ALA A 7 2.41 -7.42 -23.89
CA ALA A 7 2.97 -6.48 -22.94
C ALA A 7 2.01 -6.13 -21.78
N LEU A 8 0.71 -5.98 -22.06
CA LEU A 8 -0.29 -5.78 -21.02
C LEU A 8 -0.45 -7.01 -20.12
N ARG A 9 -0.43 -8.21 -20.73
CA ARG A 9 -0.50 -9.48 -19.99
C ARG A 9 0.73 -9.67 -19.11
N ASP A 10 1.91 -9.39 -19.62
CA ASP A 10 3.19 -9.54 -18.93
C ASP A 10 3.31 -8.53 -17.77
N LEU A 11 2.84 -7.29 -17.98
CA LEU A 11 2.71 -6.28 -16.93
C LEU A 11 1.75 -6.74 -15.82
N LEU A 12 0.66 -7.42 -16.18
CA LEU A 12 -0.35 -7.93 -15.24
C LEU A 12 0.06 -9.23 -14.56
N SER A 13 0.87 -10.08 -15.22
CA SER A 13 1.30 -11.37 -14.67
C SER A 13 2.56 -11.27 -13.81
N GLU A 14 3.46 -10.31 -14.09
CA GLU A 14 4.72 -10.14 -13.37
C GLU A 14 4.98 -8.67 -12.96
N PRO A 15 4.08 -8.04 -12.18
CA PRO A 15 4.21 -6.62 -11.82
C PRO A 15 5.50 -6.33 -11.02
N GLN A 16 5.99 -7.32 -10.27
CA GLN A 16 7.20 -7.25 -9.47
C GLN A 16 8.53 -7.21 -10.26
N GLN A 17 8.57 -7.51 -11.56
CA GLN A 17 9.79 -7.35 -12.36
C GLN A 17 9.87 -5.99 -13.08
N ASN A 18 8.73 -5.29 -13.18
CA ASN A 18 8.61 -4.07 -13.95
C ASN A 18 8.17 -2.90 -13.07
N PHE A 19 8.87 -2.65 -11.95
CA PHE A 19 8.55 -1.56 -11.02
C PHE A 19 8.48 -0.19 -11.70
N ALA A 20 9.30 0.05 -12.73
CA ALA A 20 9.21 1.27 -13.54
C ALA A 20 7.90 1.35 -14.36
N ALA A 21 7.42 0.23 -14.90
CA ALA A 21 6.18 0.18 -15.67
C ALA A 21 4.94 0.27 -14.76
N VAL A 22 4.97 -0.35 -13.58
CA VAL A 22 3.92 -0.21 -12.57
C VAL A 22 3.91 1.22 -12.01
N GLY A 23 5.07 1.78 -11.69
CA GLY A 23 5.21 3.15 -11.22
C GLY A 23 4.68 4.17 -12.23
N THR A 24 5.05 4.03 -13.51
CA THR A 24 4.54 4.89 -14.59
C THR A 24 3.03 4.72 -14.80
N ALA A 25 2.50 3.49 -14.75
CA ALA A 25 1.06 3.27 -14.83
C ALA A 25 0.31 3.97 -13.68
N VAL A 26 0.80 3.87 -12.44
CA VAL A 26 0.23 4.56 -11.27
C VAL A 26 0.33 6.08 -11.45
N SER A 27 1.47 6.62 -11.88
CA SER A 27 1.62 8.05 -12.14
C SER A 27 0.66 8.56 -13.22
N ILE A 28 0.45 7.79 -14.29
CA ILE A 28 -0.52 8.13 -15.35
C ILE A 28 -1.94 8.21 -14.77
N VAL A 29 -2.34 7.23 -13.95
CA VAL A 29 -3.68 7.24 -13.33
C VAL A 29 -3.84 8.43 -12.40
N VAL A 30 -2.84 8.74 -11.56
CA VAL A 30 -2.88 9.91 -10.66
C VAL A 30 -2.99 11.21 -11.46
N ILE A 31 -2.20 11.38 -12.52
CA ILE A 31 -2.26 12.57 -13.39
C ILE A 31 -3.63 12.70 -14.05
N LEU A 32 -4.19 11.60 -14.58
CA LEU A 32 -5.53 11.60 -15.16
C LEU A 32 -6.59 12.00 -14.14
N VAL A 33 -6.51 11.49 -12.90
CA VAL A 33 -7.41 11.90 -11.82
C VAL A 33 -7.28 13.40 -11.52
N ILE A 34 -6.06 13.92 -11.41
CA ILE A 34 -5.83 15.35 -11.16
C ILE A 34 -6.45 16.20 -12.29
N LEU A 35 -6.22 15.83 -13.54
CA LEU A 35 -6.78 16.53 -14.70
C LEU A 35 -8.31 16.51 -14.71
N ILE A 36 -8.91 15.37 -14.35
CA ILE A 36 -10.37 15.24 -14.22
C ILE A 36 -10.91 16.16 -13.12
N VAL A 37 -10.26 16.21 -11.95
CA VAL A 37 -10.65 17.09 -10.85
C VAL A 37 -10.53 18.57 -11.23
N LEU A 38 -9.45 18.96 -11.92
CA LEU A 38 -9.28 20.33 -12.43
C LEU A 38 -10.37 20.69 -13.45
N ALA A 39 -10.70 19.79 -14.37
CA ALA A 39 -11.79 19.99 -15.32
C ALA A 39 -13.15 20.15 -14.62
N LEU A 40 -13.39 19.40 -13.54
CA LEU A 40 -14.59 19.56 -12.70
C LEU A 40 -14.66 20.93 -12.02
N ILE A 41 -13.54 21.41 -11.47
CA ILE A 41 -13.46 22.74 -10.85
C ILE A 41 -13.80 23.80 -11.89
N VAL A 42 -13.17 23.75 -13.08
CA VAL A 42 -13.44 24.69 -14.17
C VAL A 42 -14.91 24.63 -14.63
N ALA A 43 -15.49 23.44 -14.75
CA ALA A 43 -16.88 23.27 -15.15
C ALA A 43 -17.91 23.68 -14.07
N ALA A 44 -17.50 23.69 -12.79
CA ALA A 44 -18.32 24.09 -11.66
C ALA A 44 -18.22 25.59 -11.34
N LEU A 45 -17.17 26.28 -11.82
CA LEU A 45 -17.09 27.74 -11.72
C LEU A 45 -18.28 28.33 -12.50
N PRO A 46 -19.11 29.19 -11.87
CA PRO A 46 -20.18 29.86 -12.59
C PRO A 46 -19.55 30.64 -13.73
N GLY A 47 -19.99 30.34 -14.96
CA GLY A 47 -19.66 31.17 -16.11
C GLY A 47 -20.01 32.60 -15.73
N ARG A 48 -19.06 33.52 -15.89
CA ARG A 48 -19.38 34.94 -15.85
C ARG A 48 -20.26 35.12 -17.08
N ASP A 49 -21.57 34.99 -16.90
CA ASP A 49 -22.52 35.23 -17.96
C ASP A 49 -22.28 36.68 -18.37
N GLU A 50 -21.67 36.83 -19.54
CA GLU A 50 -21.45 38.11 -20.19
C GLU A 50 -22.84 38.72 -20.35
N GLU A 51 -23.14 39.71 -19.50
CA GLU A 51 -24.28 40.61 -19.67
C GLU A 51 -24.05 41.44 -20.94
N GLU A 52 -24.14 40.79 -22.11
CA GLU A 52 -24.13 41.47 -23.40
C GLU A 52 -25.57 41.78 -23.82
N HIS A 53 -25.81 43.07 -23.95
CA HIS A 53 -27.09 43.72 -24.19
C HIS A 53 -27.72 43.43 -25.57
N ALA A 54 -29.01 43.77 -25.61
CA ALA A 54 -29.73 44.37 -26.74
C ALA A 54 -30.34 43.45 -27.82
N GLY A 55 -31.68 43.41 -27.79
CA GLY A 55 -32.53 43.70 -28.94
C GLY A 55 -32.56 42.70 -30.09
N THR A 56 -33.69 41.99 -30.25
CA THR A 56 -34.61 42.05 -31.42
C THR A 56 -35.49 40.80 -31.38
N SER A 57 -36.81 40.95 -31.37
CA SER A 57 -37.79 39.86 -31.28
C SER A 57 -38.07 39.21 -32.64
N VAL A 58 -37.68 37.95 -32.81
CA VAL A 58 -38.10 37.03 -33.89
C VAL A 58 -38.93 35.89 -33.27
N PRO A 59 -40.02 35.40 -33.91
CA PRO A 59 -40.89 34.39 -33.32
C PRO A 59 -40.20 33.02 -33.26
N ALA A 60 -40.30 32.36 -32.11
CA ALA A 60 -39.57 31.13 -31.79
C ALA A 60 -40.24 29.86 -32.36
N GLU A 61 -39.48 29.06 -33.11
CA GLU A 61 -39.82 27.65 -33.35
C GLU A 61 -39.75 26.83 -32.06
N PRO A 62 -40.59 25.79 -31.90
CA PRO A 62 -40.58 24.91 -30.73
C PRO A 62 -39.28 24.09 -30.72
N ARG A 63 -38.27 24.59 -30.00
CA ARG A 63 -37.04 23.86 -29.71
C ARG A 63 -37.39 22.63 -28.87
N THR A 64 -37.20 21.45 -29.44
CA THR A 64 -37.17 20.19 -28.69
C THR A 64 -36.07 20.29 -27.62
N GLU A 65 -36.47 20.48 -26.36
CA GLU A 65 -35.54 20.53 -25.24
C GLU A 65 -34.85 19.17 -25.11
N LYS A 66 -33.55 19.13 -25.43
CA LYS A 66 -32.73 17.95 -25.13
C LYS A 66 -32.74 17.76 -23.62
N PRO A 67 -33.02 16.54 -23.10
CA PRO A 67 -32.99 16.29 -21.66
C PRO A 67 -31.60 16.62 -21.13
N ARG A 68 -31.52 17.67 -20.31
CA ARG A 68 -30.28 18.08 -19.65
C ARG A 68 -30.09 17.19 -18.45
N VAL A 69 -29.09 16.31 -18.49
CA VAL A 69 -28.62 15.65 -17.26
C VAL A 69 -28.27 16.74 -16.24
N PRO A 70 -28.85 16.71 -15.04
CA PRO A 70 -28.59 17.76 -14.08
C PRO A 70 -27.12 17.69 -13.67
N ARG A 71 -26.45 18.85 -13.65
CA ARG A 71 -24.99 18.97 -13.48
C ARG A 71 -24.47 18.19 -12.27
N TRP A 72 -25.24 18.09 -11.19
CA TRP A 72 -24.87 17.34 -9.98
C TRP A 72 -24.75 15.82 -10.21
N LEU A 73 -25.54 15.20 -11.10
CA LEU A 73 -25.41 13.78 -11.44
C LEU A 73 -24.14 13.51 -12.24
N ALA A 74 -23.79 14.42 -13.17
CA ALA A 74 -22.55 14.33 -13.92
C ALA A 74 -21.32 14.49 -13.00
N ILE A 75 -21.33 15.50 -12.12
CA ILE A 75 -20.27 15.74 -11.13
C ILE A 75 -20.14 14.54 -10.18
N GLY A 76 -21.26 14.02 -9.66
CA GLY A 76 -21.27 12.86 -8.77
C GLY A 76 -20.69 11.61 -9.42
N THR A 77 -21.07 11.32 -10.67
CA THR A 77 -20.55 10.16 -11.42
C THR A 77 -19.05 10.27 -11.63
N ILE A 78 -18.55 11.45 -12.02
CA ILE A 78 -17.12 11.67 -12.26
C ILE A 78 -16.34 11.58 -10.93
N ALA A 79 -16.85 12.14 -9.84
CA ALA A 79 -16.22 12.07 -8.53
C ALA A 79 -16.09 10.62 -8.03
N ILE A 80 -17.11 9.79 -8.25
CA ILE A 80 -17.08 8.36 -7.92
C ILE A 80 -16.01 7.63 -8.74
N VAL A 81 -15.98 7.85 -10.07
CA VAL A 81 -14.98 7.22 -10.95
C VAL A 81 -13.56 7.63 -10.59
N ALA A 82 -13.34 8.93 -10.31
CA ALA A 82 -12.05 9.44 -9.87
C ALA A 82 -11.61 8.82 -8.54
N SER A 83 -12.51 8.76 -7.55
CA SER A 83 -12.24 8.16 -6.24
C SER A 83 -11.92 6.67 -6.36
N ALA A 84 -12.68 5.93 -7.17
CA ALA A 84 -12.42 4.52 -7.46
C ALA A 84 -11.05 4.31 -8.11
N GLY A 85 -10.65 5.18 -9.04
CA GLY A 85 -9.32 5.16 -9.67
C GLY A 85 -8.18 5.37 -8.68
N VAL A 86 -8.33 6.30 -7.73
CA VAL A 86 -7.34 6.53 -6.67
C VAL A 86 -7.22 5.31 -5.75
N VAL A 87 -8.34 4.77 -5.28
CA VAL A 87 -8.35 3.59 -4.41
C VAL A 87 -7.73 2.39 -5.12
N ALA A 88 -8.09 2.14 -6.38
CA ALA A 88 -7.52 1.05 -7.16
C ALA A 88 -5.99 1.20 -7.34
N SER A 89 -5.52 2.42 -7.61
CA SER A 89 -4.09 2.72 -7.75
C SER A 89 -3.34 2.49 -6.45
N PHE A 90 -3.90 2.94 -5.32
CA PHE A 90 -3.32 2.73 -4.00
C PHE A 90 -3.23 1.25 -3.65
N VAL A 91 -4.30 0.48 -3.87
CA VAL A 91 -4.34 -0.96 -3.62
C VAL A 91 -3.29 -1.69 -4.46
N LEU A 92 -3.20 -1.38 -5.75
CA LEU A 92 -2.22 -1.99 -6.65
C LEU A 92 -0.78 -1.67 -6.22
N TRP A 93 -0.50 -0.39 -5.95
CA TRP A 93 0.81 0.05 -5.46
C TRP A 93 1.18 -0.65 -4.15
N TYR A 94 0.28 -0.63 -3.16
CA TYR A 94 0.54 -1.23 -1.86
C TYR A 94 0.79 -2.73 -1.98
N HIS A 95 -0.02 -3.45 -2.77
CA HIS A 95 0.16 -4.88 -3.03
C HIS A 95 1.49 -5.19 -3.72
N SER A 96 1.84 -4.46 -4.79
CA SER A 96 3.08 -4.69 -5.55
C SER A 96 4.34 -4.49 -4.71
N THR A 97 4.30 -3.54 -3.77
CA THR A 97 5.39 -3.21 -2.86
C THR A 97 5.36 -4.00 -1.55
N SER A 98 4.42 -4.94 -1.41
CA SER A 98 4.24 -5.83 -0.24
C SER A 98 4.83 -7.24 -0.45
N THR A 99 5.72 -7.40 -1.43
CA THR A 99 6.27 -8.71 -1.81
C THR A 99 7.70 -8.88 -1.32
N ASN A 100 8.12 -10.13 -1.07
CA ASN A 100 9.52 -10.41 -0.73
C ASN A 100 10.47 -9.91 -1.81
N GLN A 101 10.15 -10.14 -3.08
CA GLN A 101 10.97 -9.66 -4.20
C GLN A 101 11.19 -8.14 -4.15
N TYR A 102 10.14 -7.36 -3.89
CA TYR A 102 10.29 -5.91 -3.75
C TYR A 102 11.22 -5.57 -2.58
N CYS A 103 10.99 -6.14 -1.40
CA CYS A 103 11.80 -5.89 -0.22
C CYS A 103 13.26 -6.31 -0.40
N THR A 104 13.53 -7.44 -1.05
CA THR A 104 14.88 -8.02 -1.13
C THR A 104 15.71 -7.48 -2.29
N SER A 105 15.06 -7.00 -3.36
CA SER A 105 15.75 -6.70 -4.63
C SER A 105 15.75 -5.23 -5.02
N THR A 106 14.87 -4.40 -4.43
CA THR A 106 14.72 -3.00 -4.87
C THR A 106 15.74 -2.06 -4.25
N CYS A 107 15.98 -2.21 -2.95
CA CYS A 107 16.83 -1.29 -2.19
C CYS A 107 18.12 -2.01 -1.77
N HIS A 108 19.27 -1.43 -2.07
CA HIS A 108 20.56 -1.99 -1.65
C HIS A 108 20.70 -2.07 -0.12
N ALA A 109 20.02 -1.19 0.63
CA ALA A 109 19.96 -1.22 2.09
C ALA A 109 19.40 -2.54 2.65
N MET A 110 18.67 -3.30 1.83
CA MET A 110 18.08 -4.58 2.20
C MET A 110 19.00 -5.78 1.93
N ALA A 111 20.20 -5.58 1.37
CA ALA A 111 21.09 -6.67 0.99
C ALA A 111 21.48 -7.59 2.16
N GLU A 112 21.90 -7.01 3.29
CA GLU A 112 22.29 -7.79 4.47
C GLU A 112 21.07 -8.48 5.14
N PRO A 113 19.97 -7.76 5.46
CA PRO A 113 18.75 -8.40 5.98
C PRO A 113 18.22 -9.53 5.08
N THR A 114 18.33 -9.37 3.76
CA THR A 114 17.96 -10.41 2.78
C THR A 114 18.82 -11.64 2.92
N ARG A 115 20.15 -11.47 3.02
CA ARG A 115 21.09 -12.59 3.14
C ARG A 115 20.82 -13.42 4.40
N THR A 116 20.58 -12.77 5.53
CA THR A 116 20.30 -13.47 6.79
C THR A 116 18.90 -14.08 6.81
N TRP A 117 17.89 -13.40 6.26
CA TRP A 117 16.54 -13.95 6.12
C TRP A 117 16.52 -15.21 5.26
N ALA A 118 17.25 -15.22 4.15
CA ALA A 118 17.29 -16.33 3.19
C ALA A 118 17.86 -17.63 3.79
N VAL A 119 18.51 -17.59 4.95
CA VAL A 119 18.99 -18.77 5.66
C VAL A 119 18.28 -18.96 7.01
N SER A 120 17.32 -18.10 7.36
CA SER A 120 16.59 -18.20 8.62
C SER A 120 15.52 -19.28 8.60
N ALA A 121 15.02 -19.67 9.78
CA ALA A 121 13.85 -20.54 9.89
C ALA A 121 12.58 -19.94 9.22
N HIS A 122 12.56 -18.62 9.00
CA HIS A 122 11.45 -17.88 8.41
C HIS A 122 11.67 -17.50 6.94
N GLN A 123 12.62 -18.13 6.24
CA GLN A 123 12.91 -17.86 4.81
C GLN A 123 11.71 -18.04 3.86
N ASN A 124 10.65 -18.73 4.30
CA ASN A 124 9.43 -18.94 3.52
C ASN A 124 8.26 -18.03 3.98
N VAL A 125 8.51 -17.08 4.87
CA VAL A 125 7.52 -16.13 5.37
C VAL A 125 7.71 -14.78 4.66
N ASP A 126 6.60 -14.16 4.26
CA ASP A 126 6.64 -12.83 3.63
C ASP A 126 7.21 -11.78 4.60
N CYS A 127 8.16 -10.93 4.18
CA CYS A 127 8.81 -9.91 5.02
C CYS A 127 7.78 -9.02 5.73
N ILE A 128 6.72 -8.64 5.02
CA ILE A 128 5.68 -7.76 5.55
C ILE A 128 4.83 -8.44 6.62
N ARG A 129 4.79 -9.78 6.69
CA ARG A 129 4.08 -10.48 7.77
C ARG A 129 4.69 -10.16 9.12
N CYS A 130 6.00 -9.95 9.18
CA CYS A 130 6.71 -9.55 10.39
C CYS A 130 6.82 -8.02 10.54
N HIS A 131 7.14 -7.30 9.46
CA HIS A 131 7.47 -5.87 9.55
C HIS A 131 6.28 -4.92 9.43
N GLU A 132 5.16 -5.38 8.87
CA GLU A 132 3.95 -4.59 8.72
C GLU A 132 2.76 -5.23 9.43
N GLY A 133 2.70 -6.56 9.54
CA GLY A 133 1.65 -7.32 10.19
C GLY A 133 0.74 -8.04 9.20
N ARG A 134 -0.57 -8.13 9.51
CA ARG A 134 -1.56 -8.79 8.63
C ARG A 134 -1.82 -7.93 7.40
N LYS A 135 -1.75 -8.56 6.21
CA LYS A 135 -2.05 -7.89 4.93
C LYS A 135 -3.42 -7.22 5.01
N TRP A 136 -3.48 -5.95 4.62
CA TRP A 136 -4.68 -5.08 4.61
C TRP A 136 -5.21 -4.59 5.96
N GLU A 137 -4.94 -5.26 7.08
CA GLU A 137 -5.32 -4.73 8.40
C GLU A 137 -4.30 -3.68 8.85
N SER A 138 -3.02 -3.93 8.56
CA SER A 138 -1.91 -3.11 9.02
C SER A 138 -1.39 -2.13 7.95
N TRP A 139 -2.22 -1.78 6.96
CA TRP A 139 -1.82 -0.86 5.90
C TRP A 139 -1.44 0.55 6.41
N PRO A 140 -2.06 1.14 7.46
CA PRO A 140 -1.68 2.48 7.89
C PRO A 140 -0.28 2.51 8.52
N THR A 141 0.03 1.52 9.36
CA THR A 141 1.35 1.35 9.98
C THR A 141 2.40 0.98 8.93
N GLY A 142 2.05 0.11 7.98
CA GLY A 142 2.90 -0.22 6.83
C GLY A 142 3.23 1.01 5.97
N LEU A 143 2.23 1.83 5.64
CA LEU A 143 2.42 3.07 4.89
C LEU A 143 3.34 4.06 5.62
N ALA A 144 3.13 4.24 6.92
CA ALA A 144 3.99 5.10 7.75
C ALA A 144 5.44 4.58 7.80
N GLY A 145 5.62 3.26 7.98
CA GLY A 145 6.91 2.59 7.98
C GLY A 145 7.65 2.77 6.65
N ARG A 146 6.98 2.51 5.52
CA ARG A 146 7.55 2.69 4.17
C ARG A 146 7.96 4.13 3.90
N SER A 147 7.10 5.09 4.26
CA SER A 147 7.36 6.52 4.06
C SER A 147 8.60 6.96 4.86
N ARG A 148 8.73 6.48 6.10
CA ARG A 148 9.91 6.73 6.93
C ARG A 148 11.18 6.11 6.31
N SER A 149 11.12 4.87 5.84
CA SER A 149 12.27 4.22 5.20
C SER A 149 12.72 4.96 3.94
N LEU A 150 11.78 5.39 3.09
CA LEU A 150 12.09 6.19 1.90
C LEU A 150 12.72 7.54 2.27
N PHE A 151 12.16 8.23 3.25
CA PHE A 151 12.71 9.50 3.74
C PHE A 151 14.13 9.35 4.26
N LEU A 152 14.39 8.31 5.06
CA LEU A 152 15.70 8.01 5.62
C LEU A 152 16.72 7.73 4.50
N GLU A 153 16.34 6.92 3.52
CA GLU A 153 17.18 6.59 2.36
C GLU A 153 17.51 7.85 1.53
N VAL A 154 16.50 8.64 1.15
CA VAL A 154 16.68 9.86 0.34
C VAL A 154 17.52 10.92 1.05
N THR A 155 17.43 10.98 2.39
CA THR A 155 18.21 11.94 3.20
C THR A 155 19.57 11.39 3.63
N GLY A 156 19.93 10.16 3.25
CA GLY A 156 21.18 9.50 3.67
C GLY A 156 21.25 9.21 5.17
N ARG A 157 20.11 9.24 5.87
CA ARG A 157 20.03 8.98 7.31
C ARG A 157 19.87 7.48 7.53
N ARG A 158 20.68 6.89 8.40
CA ARG A 158 20.49 5.49 8.79
C ARG A 158 19.29 5.37 9.74
N GLY A 159 18.32 4.53 9.36
CA GLY A 159 17.27 4.08 10.25
C GLY A 159 17.78 3.00 11.21
N GLY A 160 17.35 3.06 12.47
CA GLY A 160 17.42 1.89 13.34
C GLY A 160 16.39 0.83 12.92
N SER A 161 16.68 -0.42 13.23
CA SER A 161 15.73 -1.53 13.09
C SER A 161 14.45 -1.22 13.88
N ARG A 162 13.30 -1.28 13.22
CA ARG A 162 12.02 -1.22 13.92
C ARG A 162 11.78 -2.59 14.57
N PRO A 163 11.53 -2.66 15.88
CA PRO A 163 11.19 -3.93 16.53
C PRO A 163 9.90 -4.50 15.91
N VAL A 164 9.82 -5.83 15.89
CA VAL A 164 8.62 -6.57 15.49
C VAL A 164 7.77 -6.76 16.74
N ASP A 165 6.50 -6.37 16.66
CA ASP A 165 5.55 -6.44 17.77
C ASP A 165 5.22 -7.92 18.10
N GLU A 166 5.02 -8.24 19.39
CA GLU A 166 4.86 -9.64 19.84
C GLU A 166 3.60 -10.30 19.26
N GLU A 167 2.54 -9.54 19.02
CA GLU A 167 1.29 -10.04 18.42
C GLU A 167 1.54 -10.67 17.05
N THR A 168 2.54 -10.17 16.34
CA THR A 168 2.92 -10.68 15.01
C THR A 168 3.47 -12.10 15.09
N CYS A 169 4.21 -12.42 16.15
CA CYS A 169 4.68 -13.78 16.41
C CYS A 169 3.47 -14.70 16.64
N LEU A 170 2.54 -14.25 17.48
CA LEU A 170 1.37 -15.00 17.94
C LEU A 170 0.33 -15.24 16.83
N ASP A 171 0.39 -14.49 15.74
CA ASP A 171 -0.45 -14.73 14.56
C ASP A 171 -0.25 -16.12 13.95
N CYS A 172 0.99 -16.64 14.02
CA CYS A 172 1.34 -17.99 13.57
C CYS A 172 1.60 -18.94 14.76
N HIS A 173 2.20 -18.43 15.83
CA HIS A 173 2.54 -19.16 17.06
C HIS A 173 1.39 -19.19 18.07
N LYS A 174 0.21 -19.60 17.61
CA LYS A 174 -1.01 -19.61 18.43
C LYS A 174 -0.93 -20.62 19.57
N GLY A 175 -1.47 -20.25 20.73
CA GLY A 175 -1.58 -21.15 21.90
C GLY A 175 -0.28 -21.35 22.70
N LEU A 176 0.83 -20.75 22.28
CA LEU A 176 2.13 -20.86 22.96
C LEU A 176 2.18 -20.13 24.31
N LEU A 177 1.32 -19.13 24.51
CA LEU A 177 1.29 -18.35 25.75
C LEU A 177 0.90 -19.19 26.97
N GLU A 178 -0.02 -20.13 26.80
CA GLU A 178 -0.56 -20.93 27.90
C GLU A 178 0.05 -22.34 27.95
N THR A 179 0.95 -22.66 27.03
CA THR A 179 1.60 -23.97 26.99
C THR A 179 2.62 -24.06 28.15
N PRO A 180 2.48 -25.03 29.08
CA PRO A 180 3.46 -25.23 30.14
C PRO A 180 4.78 -25.76 29.58
N LEU A 181 5.88 -25.15 29.97
CA LEU A 181 7.24 -25.52 29.59
C LEU A 181 8.11 -25.70 30.82
N MET A 182 9.10 -26.58 30.72
CA MET A 182 10.07 -26.81 31.78
C MET A 182 11.34 -26.00 31.49
N ALA A 183 11.72 -25.13 32.42
CA ALA A 183 12.95 -24.38 32.38
C ALA A 183 14.17 -25.26 32.72
N ARG A 184 15.39 -24.74 32.49
CA ARG A 184 16.65 -25.48 32.76
C ARG A 184 16.86 -25.81 34.24
N ASN A 185 16.24 -25.07 35.14
CA ASN A 185 16.23 -25.29 36.58
C ASN A 185 15.07 -26.22 37.03
N SER A 186 14.39 -26.87 36.09
CA SER A 186 13.24 -27.76 36.33
C SER A 186 11.97 -27.07 36.83
N GLU A 187 11.90 -25.73 36.82
CA GLU A 187 10.66 -25.00 37.10
C GLU A 187 9.73 -25.03 35.89
N ILE A 188 8.43 -25.09 36.15
CA ILE A 188 7.41 -25.00 35.11
C ILE A 188 7.00 -23.55 34.97
N PHE A 189 6.97 -23.04 33.74
CA PHE A 189 6.50 -21.69 33.42
C PHE A 189 5.68 -21.70 32.13
N THR A 190 4.97 -20.60 31.87
CA THR A 190 4.35 -20.35 30.56
C THR A 190 4.90 -19.08 29.95
N HIS A 191 4.91 -18.96 28.62
CA HIS A 191 5.33 -17.72 27.98
C HIS A 191 4.44 -16.53 28.37
N GLY A 192 3.15 -16.77 28.59
CA GLY A 192 2.19 -15.75 29.01
C GLY A 192 2.55 -15.12 30.34
N GLU A 193 3.16 -15.87 31.26
CA GLU A 193 3.68 -15.33 32.52
C GLU A 193 4.83 -14.35 32.29
N LEU A 194 5.83 -14.76 31.51
CA LEU A 194 6.98 -13.91 31.21
C LEU A 194 6.58 -12.63 30.46
N ILE A 195 5.62 -12.72 29.54
CA ILE A 195 5.13 -11.55 28.81
C ILE A 195 4.41 -10.57 29.75
N ARG A 196 3.63 -11.07 30.72
CA ARG A 196 2.99 -10.23 31.75
C ARG A 196 4.02 -9.54 32.66
N GLU A 197 5.20 -10.13 32.82
CA GLU A 197 6.35 -9.52 33.52
C GLU A 197 7.18 -8.57 32.63
N GLY A 198 6.72 -8.29 31.41
CA GLY A 198 7.37 -7.36 30.49
C GLY A 198 8.53 -7.95 29.70
N ARG A 199 8.66 -9.29 29.62
CA ARG A 199 9.57 -9.94 28.67
C ARG A 199 8.94 -9.97 27.28
N THR A 200 9.77 -9.86 26.26
CA THR A 200 9.34 -9.95 24.85
C THR A 200 9.82 -11.25 24.24
N CYS A 201 9.17 -11.71 23.17
CA CYS A 201 9.63 -12.91 22.44
C CYS A 201 11.09 -12.75 22.02
N LEU A 202 11.42 -11.59 21.45
CA LEU A 202 12.76 -11.28 20.94
C LEU A 202 13.82 -11.13 22.05
N SER A 203 13.44 -10.90 23.31
CA SER A 203 14.39 -10.81 24.43
C SER A 203 15.12 -12.12 24.71
N CYS A 204 14.48 -13.26 24.43
CA CYS A 204 15.06 -14.60 24.59
C CYS A 204 15.38 -15.25 23.25
N HIS A 205 14.53 -15.05 22.24
CA HIS A 205 14.67 -15.67 20.92
C HIS A 205 15.61 -14.88 19.99
N GLY A 206 15.81 -13.58 20.21
CA GLY A 206 16.64 -12.76 19.33
C GLY A 206 16.01 -12.58 17.94
N ALA A 207 16.84 -12.38 16.92
CA ALA A 207 16.41 -12.00 15.58
C ALA A 207 15.94 -13.20 14.73
N GLN A 208 14.81 -13.81 15.09
CA GLN A 208 14.28 -15.04 14.47
C GLN A 208 14.08 -15.02 12.94
N GLY A 209 13.96 -13.84 12.32
CA GLY A 209 13.83 -13.67 10.87
C GLY A 209 15.11 -13.24 10.16
N HIS A 210 16.18 -12.97 10.90
CA HIS A 210 17.45 -12.45 10.40
C HIS A 210 18.65 -13.09 11.10
N GLU A 211 18.48 -14.31 11.58
CA GLU A 211 19.53 -15.13 12.18
C GLU A 211 20.25 -15.96 11.11
N LEU A 212 21.54 -16.23 11.32
CA LEU A 212 22.23 -17.24 10.53
C LEU A 212 21.64 -18.61 10.92
N ALA A 213 21.30 -19.45 9.93
CA ALA A 213 20.88 -20.84 10.17
C ALA A 213 21.87 -21.51 11.15
N ARG A 214 21.34 -22.05 12.25
CA ARG A 214 22.07 -22.90 13.18
C ARG A 214 22.01 -24.35 12.74
#